data_AF-A0A2N2I1Y7-F1
#
_entry.id   AF-A0A2N2I1Y7-F1
#
_cell.length_a   1.000
_cell.length_b   1.000
_cell.length_c   1.000
_cell.angle_alpha   90.00
_cell.angle_beta   90.00
_cell.angle_gamma   90.00
#
_symmetry.space_group_name_H-M   'P 1'
#
loop_
_entity.id
_entity.type
_entity.pdbx_description
1 polymer ?
#
loop_
_entity_poly.entity_id
_entity_poly.type
_entity_poly.pdbx_seq_one_letter_code
_entity_poly.pdbx_strand_id
1 'polypeptide(L)'
;MKKSLALAVIAVFVMIPLASFARTAISDSELGSVIAQQGVTIEFVNLTLSNTSLTSMAWGDAGGFTGYTGDGWAGIGSITITGDVAVINGPMNIDVGTNGGSTRVNISLPTVSIGGTAGLNVTASVILAASSDLVTNATTVGVLDIKGLKTQVSGSVMVYAH
;
A
#
# COMPACT_ATOMS: atom_id res chain seq x y z
N MET A 1 -3.01 46.08 -53.88
CA MET A 1 -4.02 45.64 -52.88
C MET A 1 -4.91 44.50 -53.38
N LYS A 2 -5.58 44.59 -54.54
CA LYS A 2 -6.47 43.51 -55.03
C LYS A 2 -5.74 42.19 -55.36
N LYS A 3 -4.57 42.27 -56.00
CA LYS A 3 -3.76 41.09 -56.38
C LYS A 3 -3.09 40.40 -55.18
N SER A 4 -2.61 41.18 -54.22
CA SER A 4 -2.02 40.68 -52.97
C SER A 4 -3.06 40.01 -52.07
N LEU A 5 -4.28 40.55 -52.02
CA LEU A 5 -5.40 39.93 -51.29
C LEU A 5 -5.83 38.61 -51.96
N ALA A 6 -5.91 38.56 -53.29
CA ALA A 6 -6.21 37.34 -54.02
C ALA A 6 -5.14 36.24 -53.80
N LEU A 7 -3.86 36.60 -53.79
CA LEU A 7 -2.76 35.68 -53.47
C LEU A 7 -2.84 35.14 -52.04
N ALA A 8 -3.17 35.97 -51.06
CA ALA A 8 -3.35 35.54 -49.67
C ALA A 8 -4.53 34.57 -49.51
N VAL A 9 -5.65 34.84 -50.19
CA VAL A 9 -6.82 33.94 -50.20
C VAL A 9 -6.48 32.60 -50.84
N ILE A 10 -5.78 32.60 -51.98
CA ILE A 10 -5.31 31.37 -52.63
C ILE A 10 -4.36 30.59 -51.72
N ALA A 11 -3.43 31.27 -51.05
CA ALA A 11 -2.50 30.63 -50.12
C ALA A 11 -3.24 29.96 -48.94
N VAL A 12 -4.26 30.61 -48.40
CA VAL A 12 -5.12 30.02 -47.35
C VAL A 12 -5.84 28.77 -47.86
N PHE A 13 -6.46 28.83 -49.06
CA PHE A 13 -7.14 27.67 -49.64
C PHE A 13 -6.20 26.51 -49.99
N VAL A 14 -4.95 26.79 -50.34
CA VAL A 14 -3.93 25.77 -50.60
C VAL A 14 -3.37 25.18 -49.30
N MET A 15 -3.28 25.98 -48.23
CA MET A 15 -2.79 25.52 -46.93
C MET A 15 -3.85 24.81 -46.08
N ILE A 16 -5.15 25.07 -46.28
CA ILE A 16 -6.24 24.42 -45.53
C ILE A 16 -6.20 22.88 -45.64
N PRO A 17 -6.07 22.28 -46.85
CA PRO A 17 -5.95 20.82 -46.98
C PRO A 17 -4.71 20.29 -46.25
N LEU A 18 -3.56 20.95 -46.42
CA LEU A 18 -2.30 20.53 -45.80
C LEU A 18 -2.36 20.58 -44.26
N ALA A 19 -3.04 21.58 -43.70
CA ALA A 19 -3.28 21.69 -42.26
C ALA A 19 -4.28 20.64 -41.74
N SER A 20 -5.21 20.19 -42.58
CA SER A 20 -6.18 19.13 -42.25
C SER A 20 -5.54 17.73 -42.28
N PHE A 21 -4.61 17.47 -43.21
CA PHE A 21 -3.87 16.21 -43.28
C PHE A 21 -2.72 16.11 -42.28
N ALA A 22 -2.30 17.23 -41.68
CA ALA A 22 -1.31 17.26 -40.59
C ALA A 22 -1.90 16.81 -39.23
N ARG A 23 -3.21 16.62 -39.13
CA ARG A 23 -3.87 16.12 -37.91
C ARG A 23 -4.03 14.61 -38.03
N THR A 24 -3.20 13.87 -37.31
CA THR A 24 -3.45 12.45 -37.06
C THR A 24 -4.60 12.35 -36.05
N ALA A 25 -5.70 11.72 -36.44
CA ALA A 25 -6.77 11.39 -35.50
C ALA A 25 -6.23 10.34 -34.53
N ILE A 26 -6.12 10.69 -33.24
CA ILE A 26 -5.79 9.72 -32.19
C ILE A 26 -7.08 8.95 -31.90
N SER A 27 -7.07 7.64 -32.11
CA SER A 27 -8.17 6.76 -31.74
C SER A 27 -8.32 6.67 -30.22
N ASP A 28 -9.52 6.38 -29.72
CA ASP A 28 -9.74 6.14 -28.28
C ASP A 28 -8.85 5.00 -27.73
N SER A 29 -8.48 4.03 -28.58
CA SER A 29 -7.50 2.99 -28.26
C SER A 29 -6.06 3.53 -28.12
N GLU A 30 -5.64 4.47 -28.95
CA GLU A 30 -4.33 5.13 -28.86
C GLU A 30 -4.29 6.13 -27.70
N LEU A 31 -5.39 6.82 -27.42
CA LEU A 31 -5.51 7.66 -26.23
C LEU A 31 -5.50 6.80 -24.97
N GLY A 32 -6.19 5.65 -25.00
CA GLY A 32 -6.21 4.60 -23.97
C GLY A 32 -4.84 4.04 -23.63
N SER A 33 -3.96 3.86 -24.63
CA SER A 33 -2.59 3.39 -24.38
C SER A 33 -1.66 4.48 -23.82
N VAL A 34 -1.96 5.77 -24.07
CA VAL A 34 -1.21 6.91 -23.52
C VAL A 34 -1.64 7.25 -22.09
N ILE A 35 -2.91 7.03 -21.74
CA ILE A 35 -3.47 7.26 -20.39
C ILE A 35 -3.41 6.04 -19.46
N ALA A 36 -2.73 4.96 -19.85
CA ALA A 36 -2.52 3.76 -19.04
C ALA A 36 -1.54 3.98 -17.85
N GLN A 37 -1.61 5.15 -17.20
CA GLN A 37 -0.95 5.41 -15.93
C GLN A 37 -2.01 5.44 -14.81
N GLN A 38 -2.83 4.39 -14.74
CA GLN A 38 -3.59 4.16 -13.51
C GLN A 38 -2.59 3.71 -12.46
N GLY A 39 -2.30 4.61 -11.51
CA GLY A 39 -1.38 4.35 -10.42
C GLY A 39 -1.77 3.11 -9.61
N VAL A 40 -0.77 2.53 -8.95
CA VAL A 40 -0.99 1.44 -8.00
C VAL A 40 -1.69 2.00 -6.76
N THR A 41 -2.96 1.66 -6.57
CA THR A 41 -3.68 1.91 -5.31
C THR A 41 -3.87 0.56 -4.60
N ILE A 42 -3.17 0.38 -3.49
CA ILE A 42 -3.29 -0.81 -2.64
C ILE A 42 -4.04 -0.39 -1.39
N GLU A 43 -5.35 -0.66 -1.37
CA GLU A 43 -6.22 -0.32 -0.26
C GLU A 43 -6.70 -1.60 0.44
N PHE A 44 -6.49 -1.68 1.76
CA PHE A 44 -6.97 -2.78 2.59
C PHE A 44 -8.02 -2.26 3.57
N VAL A 45 -9.30 -2.42 3.24
CA VAL A 45 -10.41 -2.03 4.10
C VAL A 45 -10.93 -3.26 4.87
N ASN A 46 -10.87 -3.22 6.21
CA ASN A 46 -11.27 -4.31 7.13
C ASN A 46 -10.54 -5.65 6.93
N LEU A 47 -9.29 -5.63 6.49
CA LEU A 47 -8.49 -6.86 6.37
C LEU A 47 -8.23 -7.48 7.75
N THR A 48 -8.82 -8.66 7.98
CA THR A 48 -8.57 -9.49 9.17
C THR A 48 -7.82 -10.74 8.73
N LEU A 49 -6.56 -10.88 9.16
CA LEU A 49 -5.73 -12.05 8.88
C LEU A 49 -5.61 -12.90 10.15
N SER A 50 -5.97 -14.18 10.07
CA SER A 50 -5.71 -15.17 11.13
C SER A 50 -4.82 -16.29 10.56
N ASN A 51 -3.73 -16.59 11.26
CA ASN A 51 -2.75 -17.63 10.91
C ASN A 51 -2.18 -17.53 9.47
N THR A 52 -1.92 -16.32 8.99
CA THR A 52 -1.35 -16.08 7.64
C THR A 52 0.16 -15.89 7.72
N SER A 53 0.91 -16.54 6.82
CA SER A 53 2.34 -16.29 6.58
C SER A 53 2.51 -15.55 5.26
N LEU A 54 3.25 -14.44 5.28
CA LEU A 54 3.53 -13.64 4.10
C LEU A 54 5.03 -13.67 3.83
N THR A 55 5.44 -14.28 2.72
CA THR A 55 6.85 -14.41 2.32
C THR A 55 7.33 -13.20 1.53
N SER A 56 6.49 -12.68 0.64
CA SER A 56 6.76 -11.47 -0.14
C SER A 56 5.47 -10.77 -0.57
N MET A 57 5.58 -9.47 -0.83
CA MET A 57 4.59 -8.68 -1.55
C MET A 57 5.31 -7.88 -2.62
N ALA A 58 4.89 -8.02 -3.88
CA ALA A 58 5.49 -7.33 -5.01
C ALA A 58 4.41 -6.71 -5.89
N TRP A 59 4.73 -5.57 -6.49
CA TRP A 59 3.99 -4.97 -7.58
C TRP A 59 4.94 -4.63 -8.72
N GLY A 60 4.47 -4.78 -9.94
CA GLY A 60 5.29 -4.66 -11.14
C GLY A 60 4.55 -5.20 -12.34
N ASP A 61 5.21 -5.16 -13.49
CA ASP A 61 4.70 -5.72 -14.72
C ASP A 61 5.72 -6.62 -15.42
N ALA A 62 5.19 -7.53 -16.24
CA ALA A 62 5.96 -8.25 -17.23
C ALA A 62 5.95 -7.39 -18.50
N GLY A 63 7.00 -6.60 -18.72
CA GLY A 63 7.09 -5.68 -19.85
C GLY A 63 7.87 -4.39 -19.57
N GLY A 64 7.97 -3.97 -18.30
CA GLY A 64 8.56 -2.70 -17.92
C GLY A 64 7.68 -1.49 -18.27
N PHE A 65 8.01 -0.33 -17.71
CA PHE A 65 7.38 0.94 -18.05
C PHE A 65 7.84 1.45 -19.44
N THR A 66 7.03 2.24 -20.13
CA THR A 66 7.36 2.86 -21.43
C THR A 66 8.78 3.45 -21.43
N GLY A 67 9.65 2.94 -22.32
CA GLY A 67 11.06 3.32 -22.41
C GLY A 67 12.04 2.33 -21.74
N TYR A 68 11.52 1.31 -21.06
CA TYR A 68 12.27 0.20 -20.49
C TYR A 68 11.79 -1.11 -21.14
N THR A 69 12.70 -2.06 -21.32
CA THR A 69 12.42 -3.32 -22.05
C THR A 69 12.50 -4.56 -21.16
N GLY A 70 12.67 -4.38 -19.85
CA GLY A 70 12.84 -5.47 -18.90
C GLY A 70 11.73 -5.46 -17.85
N ASP A 71 11.26 -6.65 -17.49
CA ASP A 71 10.35 -6.88 -16.38
C ASP A 71 10.90 -6.26 -15.10
N GLY A 72 10.01 -5.60 -14.36
CA GLY A 72 10.40 -4.81 -13.18
C GLY A 72 9.40 -4.98 -12.06
N TRP A 73 9.84 -5.61 -10.99
CA TRP A 73 9.06 -5.83 -9.78
C TRP A 73 9.72 -5.12 -8.60
N ALA A 74 8.94 -4.35 -7.86
CA ALA A 74 9.34 -3.74 -6.61
C ALA A 74 8.49 -4.32 -5.48
N GLY A 75 9.10 -4.56 -4.33
CA GLY A 75 8.36 -5.16 -3.23
C GLY A 75 9.15 -5.33 -1.96
N ILE A 76 8.51 -6.01 -1.02
CA ILE A 76 9.11 -6.43 0.25
C ILE A 76 9.25 -7.95 0.22
N GLY A 77 10.46 -8.43 0.45
CA GLY A 77 10.77 -9.86 0.58
C GLY A 77 11.55 -10.16 1.85
N SER A 78 11.75 -11.45 2.11
CA SER A 78 12.53 -11.95 3.25
C SER A 78 12.02 -11.43 4.60
N ILE A 79 10.70 -11.33 4.74
CA ILE A 79 10.05 -10.86 5.97
C ILE A 79 10.27 -11.91 7.05
N THR A 80 10.95 -11.52 8.13
CA THR A 80 11.19 -12.36 9.30
C THR A 80 10.68 -11.64 10.53
N ILE A 81 9.73 -12.27 11.22
CA ILE A 81 9.19 -11.80 12.50
C ILE A 81 9.62 -12.80 13.57
N THR A 82 10.27 -12.32 14.63
CA THR A 82 10.74 -13.17 15.74
C THR A 82 10.38 -12.58 17.09
N GLY A 83 10.19 -13.47 18.07
CA GLY A 83 9.66 -13.13 19.39
C GLY A 83 8.14 -13.27 19.46
N ASP A 84 7.57 -12.93 20.61
CA ASP A 84 6.13 -13.00 20.83
C ASP A 84 5.42 -11.83 20.14
N VAL A 85 4.49 -12.09 19.22
CA VAL A 85 3.71 -11.03 18.56
C VAL A 85 2.76 -10.36 19.54
N ALA A 86 2.01 -11.17 20.30
CA ALA A 86 1.11 -10.69 21.35
C ALA A 86 1.16 -11.65 22.55
N VAL A 87 1.25 -11.09 23.75
CA VAL A 87 1.25 -11.82 25.02
C VAL A 87 0.16 -11.25 25.90
N ILE A 88 -0.68 -12.14 26.43
CA ILE A 88 -1.65 -11.82 27.48
C ILE A 88 -1.15 -12.48 28.76
N ASN A 89 -0.84 -11.69 29.77
CA ASN A 89 -0.27 -12.20 31.01
C ASN A 89 -0.95 -11.61 32.25
N GLY A 90 -1.08 -12.45 33.27
CA GLY A 90 -1.74 -12.14 34.52
C GLY A 90 -3.24 -12.47 34.51
N PRO A 91 -3.86 -12.48 35.70
CA PRO A 91 -5.27 -12.82 35.85
C PRO A 91 -6.17 -11.68 35.35
N MET A 92 -7.28 -12.05 34.70
CA MET A 92 -8.44 -11.17 34.53
C MET A 92 -9.36 -11.40 35.72
N ASN A 93 -9.59 -10.37 36.53
CA ASN A 93 -10.50 -10.45 37.66
C ASN A 93 -11.77 -9.67 37.35
N ILE A 94 -12.91 -10.34 37.46
CA ILE A 94 -14.24 -9.74 37.31
C ILE A 94 -14.89 -9.74 38.68
N ASP A 95 -15.23 -8.55 39.18
CA ASP A 95 -15.91 -8.35 40.44
C ASP A 95 -17.25 -7.65 40.22
N VAL A 96 -18.28 -8.10 40.91
CA VAL A 96 -19.63 -7.54 40.85
C VAL A 96 -20.04 -7.13 42.26
N GLY A 97 -20.22 -5.82 42.45
CA GLY A 97 -20.55 -5.25 43.74
C GLY A 97 -21.83 -4.42 43.70
N THR A 98 -22.60 -4.47 44.78
CA THR A 98 -23.80 -3.63 44.97
C THR A 98 -23.64 -2.78 46.22
N ASN A 99 -23.83 -1.46 46.10
CA ASN A 99 -23.86 -0.53 47.23
C ASN A 99 -24.88 0.59 46.97
N GLY A 100 -25.73 0.92 47.96
CA GLY A 100 -26.64 2.06 47.90
C GLY A 100 -27.58 2.09 46.70
N GLY A 101 -28.02 0.91 46.21
CA GLY A 101 -28.87 0.77 45.02
C GLY A 101 -28.14 0.77 43.68
N SER A 102 -26.80 0.91 43.66
CA SER A 102 -25.98 0.82 42.45
C SER A 102 -25.28 -0.53 42.39
N THR A 103 -25.49 -1.28 41.31
CA THR A 103 -24.72 -2.49 40.98
C THR A 103 -23.70 -2.15 39.92
N ARG A 104 -22.45 -2.57 40.13
CA ARG A 104 -21.31 -2.27 39.26
C ARG A 104 -20.53 -3.52 38.96
N VAL A 105 -19.96 -3.55 37.77
CA VAL A 105 -18.96 -4.56 37.38
C VAL A 105 -17.61 -3.86 37.26
N ASN A 106 -16.64 -4.33 38.02
CA ASN A 106 -15.25 -3.91 37.91
C ASN A 106 -14.43 -5.05 37.29
N ILE A 107 -13.76 -4.75 36.19
CA ILE A 107 -12.92 -5.71 35.48
C ILE A 107 -11.49 -5.21 35.56
N SER A 108 -10.65 -5.92 36.31
CA SER A 108 -9.20 -5.76 36.23
C SER A 108 -8.71 -6.49 35.00
N LEU A 109 -8.12 -5.74 34.06
CA LEU A 109 -7.64 -6.32 32.81
C LEU A 109 -6.31 -7.03 33.05
N PRO A 110 -6.06 -8.17 32.39
CA PRO A 110 -4.72 -8.72 32.29
C PRO A 110 -3.85 -7.75 31.49
N THR A 111 -2.54 -7.90 31.61
CA THR A 111 -1.62 -7.13 30.79
C THR A 111 -1.60 -7.72 29.39
N VAL A 112 -1.91 -6.91 28.38
CA VAL A 112 -1.75 -7.27 26.97
C VAL A 112 -0.54 -6.51 26.43
N SER A 113 0.45 -7.22 25.91
CA SER A 113 1.62 -6.61 25.28
C SER A 113 1.89 -7.12 23.88
N ILE A 114 2.33 -6.22 23.01
CA ILE A 114 2.91 -6.56 21.71
C ILE A 114 4.42 -6.65 21.89
N GLY A 115 5.04 -7.72 21.42
CA GLY A 115 6.47 -8.00 21.63
C GLY A 115 6.83 -8.73 22.91
N GLY A 116 5.88 -9.00 23.80
CA GLY A 116 6.15 -9.70 25.06
C GLY A 116 7.24 -9.03 25.91
N THR A 117 7.97 -9.82 26.69
CA THR A 117 9.07 -9.31 27.54
C THR A 117 10.35 -9.07 26.75
N ALA A 118 10.64 -9.90 25.74
CA ALA A 118 11.87 -9.85 24.97
C ALA A 118 11.86 -8.75 23.88
N GLY A 119 10.69 -8.43 23.34
CA GLY A 119 10.47 -7.46 22.26
C GLY A 119 10.25 -8.15 20.93
N LEU A 120 9.37 -7.56 20.10
CA LEU A 120 9.15 -8.01 18.74
C LEU A 120 10.28 -7.50 17.84
N ASN A 121 10.89 -8.39 17.07
CA ASN A 121 11.85 -8.00 16.04
C ASN A 121 11.28 -8.31 14.66
N VAL A 122 11.34 -7.33 13.76
CA VAL A 122 10.93 -7.47 12.36
C VAL A 122 12.08 -7.04 11.47
N THR A 123 12.52 -7.94 10.59
CA THR A 123 13.44 -7.61 9.51
C THR A 123 12.80 -7.91 8.17
N ALA A 124 12.91 -6.98 7.22
CA ALA A 124 12.49 -7.21 5.85
C ALA A 124 13.39 -6.44 4.88
N SER A 125 13.48 -6.92 3.64
CA SER A 125 14.24 -6.27 2.58
C SER A 125 13.29 -5.66 1.57
N VAL A 126 13.51 -4.39 1.22
CA VAL A 126 12.90 -3.75 0.05
C VAL A 126 13.73 -4.15 -1.16
N ILE A 127 13.10 -4.84 -2.11
CA ILE A 127 13.77 -5.49 -3.24
C ILE A 127 13.23 -4.95 -4.56
N LEU A 128 14.14 -4.70 -5.49
CA LEU A 128 13.85 -4.58 -6.92
C LEU A 128 14.31 -5.88 -7.60
N ALA A 129 13.46 -6.50 -8.42
CA ALA A 129 13.77 -7.76 -9.08
C ALA A 129 13.18 -7.81 -10.50
N ALA A 130 13.69 -8.74 -11.31
CA ALA A 130 13.16 -9.03 -12.64
C ALA A 130 11.95 -9.98 -12.60
N SER A 131 11.61 -10.53 -11.44
CA SER A 131 10.49 -11.47 -11.25
C SER A 131 9.67 -11.12 -10.01
N SER A 132 8.37 -11.45 -10.05
CA SER A 132 7.39 -11.13 -9.00
C SER A 132 7.61 -11.87 -7.68
N ASP A 133 8.36 -12.96 -7.69
CA ASP A 133 8.81 -13.65 -6.47
C ASP A 133 9.92 -12.90 -5.72
N LEU A 134 10.45 -11.82 -6.31
CA LEU A 134 11.55 -11.01 -5.78
C LEU A 134 12.89 -11.76 -5.64
N VAL A 135 13.13 -12.78 -6.47
CA VAL A 135 14.36 -13.60 -6.42
C VAL A 135 15.29 -13.34 -7.61
N THR A 136 14.75 -13.28 -8.83
CA THR A 136 15.57 -13.21 -10.05
C THR A 136 16.13 -11.80 -10.25
N ASN A 137 17.46 -11.68 -10.40
CA ASN A 137 18.16 -10.39 -10.51
C ASN A 137 17.79 -9.41 -9.38
N ALA A 138 17.53 -9.95 -8.19
CA ALA A 138 17.08 -9.19 -7.04
C ALA A 138 18.19 -8.27 -6.51
N THR A 139 17.85 -7.01 -6.26
CA THR A 139 18.68 -6.01 -5.63
C THR A 139 17.95 -5.44 -4.42
N THR A 140 18.52 -5.61 -3.23
CA THR A 140 18.02 -4.95 -2.03
C THR A 140 18.34 -3.46 -2.08
N VAL A 141 17.31 -2.63 -2.10
CA VAL A 141 17.42 -1.16 -2.13
C VAL A 141 17.15 -0.52 -0.77
N GLY A 142 16.66 -1.30 0.19
CA GLY A 142 16.42 -0.85 1.55
C GLY A 142 16.21 -2.01 2.50
N VAL A 143 16.39 -1.74 3.79
CA VAL A 143 16.14 -2.71 4.86
C VAL A 143 15.22 -2.07 5.87
N LEU A 144 14.12 -2.76 6.19
CA LEU A 144 13.33 -2.50 7.37
C LEU A 144 13.93 -3.32 8.51
N ASP A 145 14.43 -2.65 9.54
CA ASP A 145 14.92 -3.29 10.76
C ASP A 145 14.28 -2.66 11.98
N ILE A 146 13.29 -3.35 12.53
CA ILE A 146 12.63 -3.00 13.79
C ILE A 146 13.15 -3.94 14.85
N LYS A 147 13.84 -3.38 15.84
CA LYS A 147 14.37 -4.13 16.99
C LYS A 147 13.62 -3.77 18.27
N GLY A 148 13.16 -4.80 18.97
CA GLY A 148 12.63 -4.68 20.32
C GLY A 148 11.35 -3.85 20.43
N LEU A 149 10.50 -3.85 19.39
CA LEU A 149 9.21 -3.16 19.47
C LEU A 149 8.39 -3.74 20.62
N LYS A 150 7.96 -2.87 21.52
CA LYS A 150 7.17 -3.21 22.70
C LYS A 150 6.09 -2.16 22.90
N THR A 151 4.85 -2.61 23.05
CA THR A 151 3.75 -1.77 23.52
C THR A 151 2.92 -2.57 24.52
N GLN A 152 2.25 -1.87 25.44
CA GLN A 152 1.49 -2.52 26.50
C GLN A 152 0.20 -1.74 26.77
N VAL A 153 -0.87 -2.50 27.02
CA VAL A 153 -2.12 -2.00 27.58
C VAL A 153 -2.35 -2.71 28.92
N SER A 154 -2.61 -1.92 29.96
CA SER A 154 -2.90 -2.38 31.32
C SER A 154 -3.89 -1.43 31.99
N GLY A 155 -4.77 -1.92 32.86
CA GLY A 155 -5.69 -1.07 33.62
C GLY A 155 -6.95 -1.80 34.07
N SER A 156 -8.01 -1.04 34.31
CA SER A 156 -9.33 -1.56 34.66
C SER A 156 -10.44 -0.90 33.84
N VAL A 157 -11.52 -1.66 33.64
CA VAL A 157 -12.77 -1.18 33.03
C VAL A 157 -13.87 -1.25 34.08
N MET A 158 -14.62 -0.15 34.23
CA MET A 158 -15.79 -0.10 35.10
C MET A 158 -17.03 0.21 34.26
N VAL A 159 -18.05 -0.64 34.40
CA VAL A 159 -19.34 -0.48 33.71
C VAL A 159 -20.43 -0.18 34.72
N TYR A 160 -21.25 0.82 34.42
CA TYR A 160 -22.36 1.26 35.25
C TYR A 160 -23.68 0.85 34.60
N ALA A 161 -24.59 0.30 35.42
CA ALA A 161 -25.99 0.18 35.01
C ALA A 161 -26.62 1.59 34.95
N HIS A 162 -27.35 1.87 33.87
CA HIS A 162 -28.16 3.09 33.70
C HIS A 162 -29.60 2.84 34.14
#